data_AF-A0A662MMR2-F1
#
_entry.id   AF-A0A662MMR2-F1
#
_cell.length_a   1.000
_cell.length_b   1.000
_cell.length_c   1.000
_cell.angle_alpha   90.00
_cell.angle_beta   90.00
_cell.angle_gamma   90.00
#
_symmetry.space_group_name_H-M   'P 1'
#
loop_
_entity.id
_entity.type
_entity.pdbx_description
1 polymer ?
#
loop_
_entity_poly.entity_id
_entity_poly.type
_entity_poly.pdbx_seq_one_letter_code
_entity_poly.pdbx_strand_id
1 'polypeptide(L)'
;MGYTVAQKVIKEHLLEGEMKPGEEIAIKIDQTLTQDATGTMAYLQFEALGIPRVRTELSVSYIDHNTLQTDFRNADDHKYLQSIARRYGIILSKAGNGICHQLHLERFAAPGKTLLGSDSHTPTAGGMGAIAIGAGGLDVAVAMGGAPFYMKMPKIMGIELTGSLPEWVSAKDVILEVLRRIGVKGGLGYILEYFGEGVKTLSVPERATITNMGAETGATTSIFPSDEVTERFLKLQGREVVFKEIKADEDAVYDKVLHIDLSELEPLVALPHSPGKVVPVREVEGLKVDQVAIGSCTNSSYMDLRVVAEILKDRKIHEDVYVSLSPGSRQVMQAITEAGYLKNIIRSGVRILEA
;
A
#
# COMPACT_ATOMS: atom_id res chain seq x y z
N MET A 1 22.86 -9.96 18.62
CA MET A 1 22.26 -9.00 17.70
C MET A 1 20.85 -9.46 17.47
N GLY A 2 19.92 -8.70 18.04
CA GLY A 2 18.50 -8.84 17.81
C GLY A 2 18.13 -8.54 16.35
N TYR A 3 16.91 -8.91 16.01
CA TYR A 3 16.35 -8.75 14.68
C TYR A 3 15.43 -7.54 14.63
N THR A 4 15.49 -6.81 13.51
CA THR A 4 14.50 -5.80 13.14
C THR A 4 13.14 -6.47 12.87
N VAL A 5 12.05 -5.70 12.77
CA VAL A 5 10.71 -6.23 12.42
C VAL A 5 10.77 -6.99 11.09
N ALA A 6 11.37 -6.39 10.06
CA ALA A 6 11.52 -7.01 8.74
C ALA A 6 12.27 -8.34 8.82
N GLN A 7 13.38 -8.36 9.56
CA GLN A 7 14.19 -9.56 9.72
C GLN A 7 13.44 -10.66 10.47
N LYS A 8 12.63 -10.34 11.49
CA LYS A 8 11.79 -11.34 12.18
C LYS A 8 10.80 -12.00 11.24
N VAL A 9 10.12 -11.19 10.42
CA VAL A 9 9.15 -11.72 9.44
C VAL A 9 9.87 -12.57 8.38
N ILE A 10 10.99 -12.10 7.81
CA ILE A 10 11.78 -12.88 6.84
C ILE A 10 12.23 -14.20 7.47
N LYS A 11 12.75 -14.18 8.70
CA LYS A 11 13.24 -15.38 9.41
C LYS A 11 12.16 -16.44 9.60
N GLU A 12 10.93 -16.03 9.92
CA GLU A 12 9.79 -16.95 10.08
C GLU A 12 9.37 -17.62 8.76
N HIS A 13 9.73 -17.04 7.62
CA HIS A 13 9.37 -17.51 6.28
C HIS A 13 10.57 -18.02 5.47
N LEU A 14 11.78 -18.03 6.02
CA LEU A 14 13.00 -18.43 5.34
C LEU A 14 12.98 -19.96 5.08
N LEU A 15 13.10 -20.34 3.81
CA LEU A 15 13.16 -21.72 3.35
C LEU A 15 14.58 -22.11 2.93
N GLU A 16 15.30 -21.21 2.27
CA GLU A 16 16.68 -21.43 1.80
C GLU A 16 17.53 -20.17 1.95
N GLY A 17 18.84 -20.35 2.05
CA GLY A 17 19.82 -19.27 2.16
C GLY A 17 20.09 -18.81 3.60
N GLU A 18 21.00 -17.86 3.75
CA GLU A 18 21.32 -17.20 5.02
C GLU A 18 20.91 -15.72 4.94
N MET A 19 20.43 -15.14 6.04
CA MET A 19 20.02 -13.73 6.09
C MET A 19 21.22 -12.77 6.15
N LYS A 20 22.15 -12.91 5.21
CA LYS A 20 23.31 -12.04 5.01
C LYS A 20 23.00 -11.07 3.86
N PRO A 21 23.01 -9.75 4.08
CA PRO A 21 22.64 -8.79 3.05
C PRO A 21 23.41 -8.99 1.74
N GLY A 22 22.67 -9.05 0.62
CA GLY A 22 23.19 -9.27 -0.72
C GLY A 22 23.28 -10.73 -1.18
N GLU A 23 23.20 -11.70 -0.26
CA GLU A 23 23.08 -13.13 -0.59
C GLU A 23 21.65 -13.48 -1.01
N GLU A 24 21.49 -14.51 -1.83
CA GLU A 24 20.17 -14.99 -2.25
C GLU A 24 19.50 -15.78 -1.11
N ILE A 25 18.23 -15.48 -0.86
CA ILE A 25 17.36 -16.17 0.06
C ILE A 25 16.07 -16.59 -0.66
N ALA A 26 15.46 -17.66 -0.18
CA ALA A 26 14.16 -18.12 -0.64
C ALA A 26 13.16 -18.04 0.53
N ILE A 27 12.06 -17.30 0.34
CA ILE A 27 11.02 -17.16 1.37
C ILE A 27 9.70 -17.79 0.92
N LYS A 28 8.97 -18.37 1.87
CA LYS A 28 7.57 -18.77 1.67
C LYS A 28 6.72 -17.51 1.46
N ILE A 29 5.76 -17.60 0.55
CA ILE A 29 4.72 -16.59 0.35
C ILE A 29 3.38 -17.11 0.89
N ASP A 30 2.77 -16.38 1.83
CA ASP A 30 1.48 -16.75 2.41
C ASP A 30 0.32 -16.26 1.54
N GLN A 31 0.45 -15.03 1.03
CA GLN A 31 -0.61 -14.33 0.32
C GLN A 31 -0.16 -13.88 -1.06
N THR A 32 -1.06 -13.89 -2.04
CA THR A 32 -0.81 -13.30 -3.36
C THR A 32 -1.90 -12.34 -3.79
N LEU A 33 -1.51 -11.28 -4.49
CA LEU A 33 -2.39 -10.25 -5.03
C LEU A 33 -2.18 -10.11 -6.54
N THR A 34 -3.26 -10.12 -7.31
CA THR A 34 -3.24 -9.70 -8.71
C THR A 34 -4.32 -8.66 -8.98
N GLN A 35 -4.11 -7.80 -9.96
CA GLN A 35 -5.10 -6.84 -10.44
C GLN A 35 -5.38 -7.09 -11.93
N ASP A 36 -6.50 -6.59 -12.46
CA ASP A 36 -7.03 -7.01 -13.77
C ASP A 36 -6.10 -6.73 -14.96
N ALA A 37 -5.31 -5.65 -14.93
CA ALA A 37 -4.36 -5.31 -15.99
C ALA A 37 -3.13 -6.25 -16.05
N THR A 38 -2.71 -6.85 -14.93
CA THR A 38 -1.53 -7.75 -14.88
C THR A 38 -1.89 -9.20 -14.59
N GLY A 39 -3.06 -9.43 -14.01
CA GLY A 39 -3.55 -10.71 -13.52
C GLY A 39 -3.83 -11.69 -14.66
N THR A 40 -4.35 -11.22 -15.80
CA THR A 40 -4.63 -12.11 -16.95
C THR A 40 -3.38 -12.88 -17.35
N MET A 41 -2.24 -12.20 -17.52
CA MET A 41 -0.97 -12.85 -17.86
C MET A 41 -0.45 -13.74 -16.74
N ALA A 42 -0.50 -13.30 -15.48
CA ALA A 42 -0.08 -14.10 -14.33
C ALA A 42 -0.87 -15.41 -14.24
N TYR A 43 -2.17 -15.39 -14.52
CA TYR A 43 -3.00 -16.58 -14.49
C TYR A 43 -2.79 -17.50 -15.69
N LEU A 44 -2.53 -16.97 -16.89
CA LEU A 44 -2.14 -17.81 -18.03
C LEU A 44 -0.83 -18.57 -17.74
N GLN A 45 0.12 -17.90 -17.09
CA GLN A 45 1.36 -18.53 -16.61
C GLN A 45 1.08 -19.58 -15.53
N PHE A 46 0.19 -19.29 -14.59
CA PHE A 46 -0.22 -20.25 -13.56
C PHE A 46 -0.90 -21.50 -14.14
N GLU A 47 -1.81 -21.33 -15.11
CA GLU A 47 -2.42 -22.46 -15.82
C GLU A 47 -1.37 -23.34 -16.51
N ALA A 48 -0.37 -22.71 -17.12
CA ALA A 48 0.73 -23.41 -17.77
C ALA A 48 1.60 -24.24 -16.81
N LEU A 49 1.61 -23.94 -15.51
CA LEU A 49 2.27 -24.77 -14.49
C LEU A 49 1.58 -26.13 -14.29
N GLY A 50 0.33 -26.29 -14.76
CA GLY A 50 -0.43 -27.54 -14.62
C GLY A 50 -0.85 -27.85 -13.17
N ILE A 51 -0.78 -26.87 -12.26
CA ILE A 51 -1.14 -27.04 -10.86
C ILE A 51 -2.67 -26.91 -10.72
N PRO A 52 -3.36 -27.87 -10.08
CA PRO A 52 -4.83 -27.91 -10.09
C PRO A 52 -5.51 -26.85 -9.22
N ARG A 53 -4.79 -26.26 -8.26
CA ARG A 53 -5.30 -25.26 -7.31
C ARG A 53 -4.15 -24.44 -6.72
N VAL A 54 -4.39 -23.19 -6.35
CA VAL A 54 -3.40 -22.39 -5.61
C VAL A 54 -3.00 -23.09 -4.29
N ARG A 55 -1.73 -22.91 -3.88
CA ARG A 55 -1.14 -23.51 -2.67
C ARG A 55 -0.80 -22.49 -1.58
N THR A 56 -0.90 -21.20 -1.89
CA THR A 56 -0.82 -20.10 -0.92
C THR A 56 -2.00 -20.16 0.06
N GLU A 57 -1.84 -19.56 1.24
CA GLU A 57 -2.92 -19.50 2.23
C GLU A 57 -4.08 -18.63 1.72
N LEU A 58 -3.77 -17.61 0.92
CA LEU A 58 -4.73 -16.73 0.30
C LEU A 58 -4.24 -16.24 -1.06
N SER A 59 -5.10 -16.31 -2.06
CA SER A 59 -4.91 -15.61 -3.34
C SER A 59 -6.13 -14.77 -3.65
N VAL A 60 -5.90 -13.50 -3.98
CA VAL A 60 -6.97 -12.56 -4.35
C VAL A 60 -6.67 -11.90 -5.69
N SER A 61 -7.65 -11.90 -6.58
CA SER A 61 -7.64 -11.17 -7.85
C SER A 61 -8.61 -10.00 -7.76
N TYR A 62 -8.14 -8.80 -8.09
CA TYR A 62 -8.90 -7.57 -8.02
C TYR A 62 -9.23 -7.05 -9.42
N ILE A 63 -10.43 -6.51 -9.58
CA ILE A 63 -10.83 -5.74 -10.75
C ILE A 63 -11.00 -4.29 -10.29
N ASP A 64 -9.99 -3.46 -10.53
CA ASP A 64 -9.91 -2.08 -10.06
C ASP A 64 -9.21 -1.13 -11.05
N HIS A 65 -8.46 -1.63 -12.03
CA HIS A 65 -7.77 -0.82 -13.03
C HIS A 65 -8.66 -0.46 -14.23
N ASN A 66 -9.44 -1.44 -14.72
CA ASN A 66 -10.30 -1.28 -15.90
C ASN A 66 -11.79 -1.50 -15.57
N THR A 67 -12.31 -0.72 -14.62
CA THR A 67 -13.70 -0.85 -14.16
C THR A 67 -14.73 -0.55 -15.27
N LEU A 68 -14.44 0.44 -16.12
CA LEU A 68 -15.28 0.80 -17.25
C LEU A 68 -15.10 -0.14 -18.44
N GLN A 69 -16.21 -0.64 -18.96
CA GLN A 69 -16.28 -1.51 -20.12
C GLN A 69 -16.35 -0.67 -21.41
N THR A 70 -15.25 0.01 -21.73
CA THR A 70 -15.17 0.91 -22.91
C THR A 70 -15.14 0.16 -24.24
N ASP A 71 -14.70 -1.10 -24.22
CA ASP A 71 -14.78 -2.05 -25.34
C ASP A 71 -14.95 -3.50 -24.83
N PHE A 72 -14.79 -4.49 -25.70
CA PHE A 72 -14.98 -5.91 -25.36
C PHE A 72 -13.82 -6.53 -24.56
N ARG A 73 -12.61 -5.95 -24.60
CA ARG A 73 -11.40 -6.55 -24.03
C ARG A 73 -11.51 -6.67 -22.51
N ASN A 74 -11.88 -5.58 -21.84
CA ASN A 74 -12.09 -5.58 -20.39
C ASN A 74 -13.16 -6.60 -19.97
N ALA A 75 -14.23 -6.74 -20.76
CA ALA A 75 -15.33 -7.63 -20.44
C ALA A 75 -14.91 -9.10 -20.54
N ASP A 76 -14.09 -9.42 -21.53
CA ASP A 76 -13.56 -10.76 -21.74
C ASP A 76 -12.46 -11.09 -20.71
N ASP A 77 -11.56 -10.16 -20.39
CA ASP A 77 -10.57 -10.31 -19.33
C ASP A 77 -11.24 -10.55 -17.98
N HIS A 78 -12.27 -9.78 -17.62
CA HIS A 78 -12.98 -9.96 -16.35
C HIS A 78 -13.71 -11.30 -16.26
N LYS A 79 -14.28 -11.79 -17.37
CA LYS A 79 -14.87 -13.14 -17.43
C LYS A 79 -13.80 -14.21 -17.27
N TYR A 80 -12.64 -14.04 -17.91
CA TYR A 80 -11.50 -14.92 -17.76
C TYR A 80 -11.05 -14.99 -16.29
N LEU A 81 -10.78 -13.85 -15.65
CA LEU A 81 -10.39 -13.76 -14.24
C LEU A 81 -11.42 -14.42 -13.32
N GLN A 82 -12.72 -14.22 -13.60
CA GLN A 82 -13.78 -14.88 -12.85
C GLN A 82 -13.78 -16.41 -13.01
N SER A 83 -13.52 -16.90 -14.22
CA SER A 83 -13.46 -18.34 -14.50
C SER A 83 -12.25 -18.99 -13.82
N ILE A 84 -11.08 -18.35 -13.89
CA ILE A 84 -9.85 -18.75 -13.23
C ILE A 84 -10.05 -18.79 -11.73
N ALA A 85 -10.65 -17.74 -11.16
CA ALA A 85 -10.84 -17.67 -9.72
C ALA A 85 -11.68 -18.82 -9.18
N ARG A 86 -12.78 -19.13 -9.88
CA ARG A 86 -13.63 -20.29 -9.56
C ARG A 86 -12.90 -21.62 -9.70
N ARG A 87 -12.10 -21.78 -10.75
CA ARG A 87 -11.39 -23.03 -11.06
C ARG A 87 -10.29 -23.34 -10.04
N TYR A 88 -9.49 -22.34 -9.68
CA TYR A 88 -8.26 -22.53 -8.91
C TYR A 88 -8.36 -22.12 -7.44
N GLY A 89 -9.54 -21.70 -6.97
CA GLY A 89 -9.79 -21.37 -5.57
C GLY A 89 -9.24 -20.01 -5.14
N ILE A 90 -9.21 -19.05 -6.05
CA ILE A 90 -8.81 -17.66 -5.80
C ILE A 90 -10.06 -16.85 -5.44
N ILE A 91 -9.92 -15.88 -4.54
CA ILE A 91 -10.99 -14.92 -4.26
C ILE A 91 -10.97 -13.85 -5.35
N LEU A 92 -12.10 -13.65 -6.04
CA LEU A 92 -12.27 -12.52 -6.95
C LEU A 92 -12.93 -11.35 -6.23
N SER A 93 -12.26 -10.21 -6.18
CA SER A 93 -12.90 -8.92 -5.93
C SER A 93 -13.37 -8.32 -7.25
N LYS A 94 -14.68 -8.17 -7.39
CA LYS A 94 -15.29 -7.57 -8.58
C LYS A 94 -15.11 -6.05 -8.61
N ALA A 95 -15.26 -5.47 -9.80
CA ALA A 95 -15.37 -4.02 -10.00
C ALA A 95 -16.36 -3.39 -9.01
N GLY A 96 -15.97 -2.23 -8.47
CA GLY A 96 -16.75 -1.45 -7.50
C GLY A 96 -16.62 -1.89 -6.03
N ASN A 97 -15.77 -2.88 -5.73
CA ASN A 97 -15.45 -3.22 -4.34
C ASN A 97 -14.35 -2.32 -3.75
N GLY A 98 -13.44 -1.81 -4.57
CA GLY A 98 -12.31 -1.01 -4.14
C GLY A 98 -10.98 -1.40 -4.76
N ILE A 99 -10.04 -0.47 -4.61
CA ILE A 99 -8.66 -0.56 -5.07
C ILE A 99 -7.96 -1.69 -4.33
N CYS A 100 -7.20 -2.49 -5.08
CA CYS A 100 -6.59 -3.73 -4.63
C CYS A 100 -5.87 -3.60 -3.28
N HIS A 101 -4.98 -2.61 -3.14
CA HIS A 101 -4.18 -2.41 -1.93
C HIS A 101 -5.01 -1.97 -0.72
N GLN A 102 -5.94 -1.04 -0.90
CA GLN A 102 -6.82 -0.57 0.17
C GLN A 102 -7.71 -1.72 0.65
N LEU A 103 -8.34 -2.44 -0.27
CA LEU A 103 -9.22 -3.54 0.05
C LEU A 103 -8.44 -4.71 0.67
N HIS A 104 -7.20 -4.97 0.20
CA HIS A 104 -6.32 -5.96 0.80
C HIS A 104 -5.96 -5.60 2.24
N LEU A 105 -5.60 -4.34 2.50
CA LEU A 105 -5.35 -3.84 3.85
C LEU A 105 -6.56 -4.03 4.76
N GLU A 106 -7.77 -3.69 4.29
CA GLU A 106 -9.01 -3.77 5.09
C GLU A 106 -9.46 -5.21 5.39
N ARG A 107 -9.18 -6.17 4.48
CA ARG A 107 -9.84 -7.49 4.51
C ARG A 107 -8.90 -8.69 4.61
N PHE A 108 -7.64 -8.55 4.25
CA PHE A 108 -6.78 -9.72 4.01
C PHE A 108 -5.38 -9.61 4.61
N ALA A 109 -4.77 -8.42 4.61
CA ALA A 109 -3.47 -8.19 5.23
C ALA A 109 -3.50 -8.59 6.71
N ALA A 110 -2.40 -9.15 7.19
CA ALA A 110 -2.23 -9.55 8.59
C ALA A 110 -0.77 -9.37 9.01
N PRO A 111 -0.52 -8.95 10.28
CA PRO A 111 0.83 -8.81 10.80
C PRO A 111 1.66 -10.09 10.68
N GLY A 112 2.90 -9.92 10.22
CA GLY A 112 3.88 -11.01 10.11
C GLY A 112 3.67 -11.95 8.93
N LYS A 113 2.72 -11.65 8.04
CA LYS A 113 2.55 -12.40 6.79
C LYS A 113 3.44 -11.89 5.68
N THR A 114 3.68 -12.76 4.71
CA THR A 114 4.32 -12.43 3.43
C THR A 114 3.27 -12.29 2.32
N LEU A 115 3.36 -11.21 1.54
CA LEU A 115 2.47 -10.92 0.41
C LEU A 115 3.30 -10.66 -0.84
N LEU A 116 3.00 -11.38 -1.92
CA LEU A 116 3.58 -11.12 -3.25
C LEU A 116 2.49 -10.65 -4.22
N GLY A 117 2.65 -9.46 -4.79
CA GLY A 117 1.64 -8.87 -5.66
C GLY A 117 2.16 -8.55 -7.05
N SER A 118 1.33 -8.72 -8.09
CA SER A 118 1.67 -8.32 -9.47
C SER A 118 1.49 -6.81 -9.71
N ASP A 119 1.84 -6.01 -8.69
CA ASP A 119 1.67 -4.56 -8.66
C ASP A 119 2.76 -3.91 -7.81
N SER A 120 3.31 -2.78 -8.24
CA SER A 120 4.43 -2.10 -7.58
C SER A 120 4.09 -1.59 -6.18
N HIS A 121 2.82 -1.27 -5.91
CA HIS A 121 2.37 -0.64 -4.67
C HIS A 121 1.88 -1.66 -3.63
N THR A 122 2.13 -2.95 -3.86
CA THR A 122 1.94 -4.04 -2.89
C THR A 122 2.54 -3.76 -1.50
N PRO A 123 3.66 -3.02 -1.34
CA PRO A 123 4.18 -2.58 -0.03
C PRO A 123 3.17 -1.86 0.89
N THR A 124 2.00 -1.44 0.40
CA THR A 124 0.90 -0.90 1.22
C THR A 124 0.57 -1.76 2.45
N ALA A 125 0.59 -3.10 2.32
CA ALA A 125 0.29 -3.99 3.46
C ALA A 125 1.36 -3.96 4.57
N GLY A 126 2.54 -3.40 4.30
CA GLY A 126 3.58 -3.17 5.29
C GLY A 126 3.19 -2.19 6.39
N GLY A 127 2.18 -1.34 6.17
CA GLY A 127 1.60 -0.49 7.21
C GLY A 127 0.95 -1.27 8.37
N MET A 128 0.71 -2.57 8.18
CA MET A 128 0.20 -3.51 9.19
C MET A 128 1.24 -4.53 9.67
N GLY A 129 2.52 -4.35 9.30
CA GLY A 129 3.59 -5.28 9.69
C GLY A 129 3.70 -6.55 8.84
N ALA A 130 3.24 -6.51 7.58
CA ALA A 130 3.48 -7.57 6.60
C ALA A 130 4.72 -7.26 5.75
N ILE A 131 5.44 -8.29 5.30
CA ILE A 131 6.44 -8.14 4.23
C ILE A 131 5.72 -8.29 2.90
N ALA A 132 5.48 -7.16 2.23
CA ALA A 132 4.64 -7.10 1.03
C ALA A 132 5.42 -6.55 -0.16
N ILE A 133 5.62 -7.37 -1.18
CA ILE A 133 6.57 -7.09 -2.28
C ILE A 133 5.83 -7.09 -3.62
N GLY A 134 6.08 -6.07 -4.43
CA GLY A 134 5.67 -6.04 -5.84
C GLY A 134 6.62 -6.87 -6.70
N ALA A 135 6.08 -7.76 -7.53
CA ALA A 135 6.85 -8.65 -8.38
C ALA A 135 6.20 -8.85 -9.76
N GLY A 136 6.90 -9.53 -10.67
CA GLY A 136 6.36 -9.88 -11.97
C GLY A 136 5.25 -10.93 -11.87
N GLY A 137 4.35 -10.97 -12.86
CA GLY A 137 3.26 -11.94 -12.91
C GLY A 137 3.73 -13.40 -12.83
N LEU A 138 4.92 -13.71 -13.36
CA LEU A 138 5.50 -15.05 -13.31
C LEU A 138 5.89 -15.45 -11.88
N ASP A 139 6.53 -14.56 -11.13
CA ASP A 139 6.90 -14.82 -9.73
C ASP A 139 5.65 -15.05 -8.87
N VAL A 140 4.60 -14.25 -9.11
CA VAL A 140 3.30 -14.43 -8.45
C VAL A 140 2.65 -15.75 -8.84
N ALA A 141 2.70 -16.16 -10.11
CA ALA A 141 2.21 -17.45 -10.57
C ALA A 141 2.95 -18.63 -9.92
N VAL A 142 4.28 -18.56 -9.86
CA VAL A 142 5.13 -19.57 -9.23
C VAL A 142 4.86 -19.65 -7.72
N ALA A 143 4.70 -18.51 -7.05
CA ALA A 143 4.32 -18.44 -5.64
C ALA A 143 2.93 -19.02 -5.37
N MET A 144 1.93 -18.71 -6.21
CA MET A 144 0.60 -19.35 -6.16
C MET A 144 0.71 -20.88 -6.31
N GLY A 145 1.71 -21.37 -7.04
CA GLY A 145 2.04 -22.78 -7.19
C GLY A 145 2.69 -23.43 -5.97
N GLY A 146 3.05 -22.64 -4.95
CA GLY A 146 3.68 -23.07 -3.71
C GLY A 146 5.20 -23.16 -3.77
N ALA A 147 5.83 -22.65 -4.82
CA ALA A 147 7.28 -22.48 -4.86
C ALA A 147 7.70 -21.23 -4.07
N PRO A 148 8.92 -21.21 -3.51
CA PRO A 148 9.41 -20.06 -2.78
C PRO A 148 9.67 -18.86 -3.70
N PHE A 149 9.66 -17.67 -3.12
CA PHE A 149 10.10 -16.45 -3.79
C PHE A 149 11.58 -16.21 -3.50
N TYR A 150 12.38 -16.09 -4.55
CA TYR A 150 13.82 -15.84 -4.46
C TYR A 150 14.10 -14.34 -4.52
N MET A 151 14.91 -13.85 -3.60
CA MET A 151 15.34 -12.46 -3.57
C MET A 151 16.73 -12.35 -2.96
N LYS A 152 17.45 -11.27 -3.27
CA LYS A 152 18.63 -10.91 -2.49
C LYS A 152 18.20 -10.36 -1.14
N MET A 153 18.78 -10.88 -0.06
CA MET A 153 18.52 -10.41 1.30
C MET A 153 18.78 -8.89 1.36
N PRO A 154 17.76 -8.07 1.64
CA PRO A 154 17.94 -6.62 1.68
C PRO A 154 18.69 -6.20 2.94
N LYS A 155 19.34 -5.05 2.85
CA LYS A 155 19.73 -4.27 4.03
C LYS A 155 18.50 -3.63 4.67
N ILE A 156 18.57 -3.23 5.92
CA ILE A 156 17.48 -2.52 6.60
C ILE A 156 17.85 -1.05 6.78
N MET A 157 17.06 -0.15 6.19
CA MET A 157 17.16 1.29 6.44
C MET A 157 16.10 1.67 7.47
N GLY A 158 16.54 1.96 8.69
CA GLY A 158 15.68 2.44 9.76
C GLY A 158 15.28 3.89 9.53
N ILE A 159 13.99 4.18 9.55
CA ILE A 159 13.43 5.53 9.53
C ILE A 159 12.87 5.82 10.93
N GLU A 160 13.64 6.52 11.75
CA GLU A 160 13.24 6.91 13.09
C GLU A 160 12.30 8.11 13.03
N LEU A 161 11.06 7.92 13.47
CA LEU A 161 10.05 8.96 13.58
C LEU A 161 9.94 9.41 15.04
N THR A 162 10.08 10.71 15.28
CA THR A 162 9.88 11.35 16.58
C THR A 162 8.77 12.40 16.51
N GLY A 163 8.24 12.84 17.66
CA GLY A 163 7.20 13.86 17.69
C GLY A 163 5.86 13.41 17.09
N SER A 164 5.06 14.36 16.60
CA SER A 164 3.74 14.11 16.00
C SER A 164 3.44 15.11 14.89
N LEU A 165 2.69 14.68 13.86
CA LEU A 165 2.33 15.54 12.73
C LEU A 165 1.53 16.77 13.18
N PRO A 166 1.91 17.99 12.77
CA PRO A 166 1.12 19.19 13.03
C PRO A 166 -0.13 19.24 12.15
N GLU A 167 -1.01 20.21 12.41
CA GLU A 167 -2.18 20.43 11.57
C GLU A 167 -1.80 20.61 10.09
N TRP A 168 -2.64 20.09 9.19
CA TRP A 168 -2.47 20.14 7.73
C TRP A 168 -1.29 19.36 7.17
N VAL A 169 -0.49 18.71 8.01
CA VAL A 169 0.54 17.76 7.60
C VAL A 169 0.02 16.35 7.79
N SER A 170 0.34 15.49 6.84
CA SER A 170 -0.20 14.15 6.71
C SER A 170 0.90 13.11 6.56
N ALA A 171 0.52 11.84 6.62
CA ALA A 171 1.43 10.73 6.33
C ALA A 171 2.05 10.79 4.92
N LYS A 172 1.37 11.46 3.97
CA LYS A 172 1.92 11.72 2.63
C LYS A 172 3.17 12.59 2.71
N ASP A 173 3.19 13.58 3.58
CA ASP A 173 4.34 14.48 3.75
C ASP A 173 5.54 13.74 4.36
N VAL A 174 5.30 12.74 5.23
CA VAL A 174 6.37 11.89 5.78
C VAL A 174 7.10 11.13 4.68
N ILE A 175 6.38 10.45 3.79
CA ILE A 175 7.02 9.68 2.71
C ILE A 175 7.60 10.59 1.62
N LEU A 176 6.99 11.75 1.36
CA LEU A 176 7.59 12.78 0.51
C LEU A 176 8.90 13.31 1.10
N GLU A 177 9.00 13.48 2.43
CA GLU A 177 10.25 13.88 3.08
C GLU A 177 11.33 12.80 2.97
N VAL A 178 10.97 11.53 3.19
CA VAL A 178 11.89 10.41 2.96
C VAL A 178 12.40 10.43 1.51
N LEU A 179 11.48 10.55 0.55
CA LEU A 179 11.80 10.58 -0.87
C LEU A 179 12.63 11.82 -1.27
N ARG A 180 12.39 12.98 -0.65
CA ARG A 180 13.20 14.20 -0.82
C ARG A 180 14.64 13.98 -0.38
N ARG A 181 14.87 13.25 0.72
CA ARG A 181 16.20 13.01 1.29
C ARG A 181 16.99 11.91 0.59
N ILE A 182 16.34 10.84 0.15
CA ILE A 182 17.04 9.68 -0.43
C ILE A 182 16.87 9.55 -1.94
N GLY A 183 15.90 10.25 -2.53
CA GLY A 183 15.60 10.21 -3.97
C GLY A 183 15.02 8.88 -4.44
N VAL A 184 14.71 8.80 -5.74
CA VAL A 184 13.99 7.66 -6.37
C VAL A 184 14.79 6.36 -6.48
N LYS A 185 16.07 6.38 -6.08
CA LYS A 185 16.96 5.21 -6.07
C LYS A 185 17.60 4.98 -4.71
N GLY A 186 17.25 5.80 -3.71
CA GLY A 186 17.89 5.75 -2.39
C GLY A 186 17.54 4.51 -1.58
N GLY A 187 16.43 3.84 -1.89
CA GLY A 187 15.98 2.61 -1.26
C GLY A 187 16.46 1.33 -1.94
N LEU A 188 17.16 1.39 -3.08
CA LEU A 188 17.58 0.18 -3.82
C LEU A 188 18.41 -0.76 -2.94
N GLY A 189 17.97 -2.01 -2.83
CA GLY A 189 18.60 -3.04 -1.99
C GLY A 189 18.29 -2.92 -0.49
N TYR A 190 17.37 -2.03 -0.11
CA TYR A 190 16.90 -1.86 1.26
C TYR A 190 15.43 -2.27 1.42
N ILE A 191 15.08 -2.65 2.64
CA ILE A 191 13.73 -2.52 3.21
C ILE A 191 13.73 -1.26 4.07
N LEU A 192 12.71 -0.41 3.92
CA LEU A 192 12.51 0.74 4.81
C LEU A 192 11.71 0.28 6.04
N GLU A 193 12.30 0.34 7.22
CA GLU A 193 11.63 -0.03 8.46
C GLU A 193 11.41 1.23 9.31
N TYR A 194 10.16 1.52 9.63
CA TYR A 194 9.78 2.71 10.39
C TYR A 194 9.70 2.37 11.88
N PHE A 195 10.41 3.14 12.71
CA PHE A 195 10.47 2.93 14.16
C PHE A 195 10.49 4.28 14.90
N GLY A 196 10.58 4.25 16.23
CA GLY A 196 10.59 5.45 17.08
C GLY A 196 9.22 5.82 17.63
N GLU A 197 9.19 6.79 18.55
CA GLU A 197 7.97 7.14 19.29
C GLU A 197 6.86 7.73 18.41
N GLY A 198 7.21 8.36 17.29
CA GLY A 198 6.27 8.96 16.35
C GLY A 198 5.37 7.93 15.67
N VAL A 199 5.80 6.67 15.58
CA VAL A 199 5.03 5.57 14.95
C VAL A 199 3.65 5.39 15.61
N LYS A 200 3.57 5.53 16.94
CA LYS A 200 2.30 5.36 17.69
C LYS A 200 1.26 6.44 17.38
N THR A 201 1.69 7.55 16.78
CA THR A 201 0.82 8.68 16.41
C THR A 201 0.13 8.46 15.07
N LEU A 202 0.62 7.52 14.25
CA LEU A 202 0.11 7.23 12.91
C LEU A 202 -0.84 6.03 12.93
N SER A 203 -2.03 6.19 12.37
CA SER A 203 -3.00 5.12 12.13
C SER A 203 -2.52 4.12 11.06
N VAL A 204 -3.11 2.92 11.01
CA VAL A 204 -2.73 1.92 9.99
C VAL A 204 -2.90 2.44 8.54
N PRO A 205 -3.99 3.15 8.15
CA PRO A 205 -4.08 3.77 6.82
C PRO A 205 -2.98 4.81 6.53
N GLU A 206 -2.55 5.58 7.54
CA GLU A 206 -1.42 6.51 7.42
C GLU A 206 -0.09 5.79 7.25
N ARG A 207 0.15 4.73 8.03
CA ARG A 207 1.31 3.85 7.84
C ARG A 207 1.31 3.23 6.44
N ALA A 208 0.15 2.79 5.96
CA ALA A 208 -0.03 2.22 4.64
C ALA A 208 0.23 3.24 3.51
N THR A 209 -0.16 4.52 3.69
CA THR A 209 0.23 5.62 2.79
C THR A 209 1.75 5.71 2.66
N ILE A 210 2.45 5.63 3.79
CA ILE A 210 3.91 5.73 3.84
C ILE A 210 4.56 4.51 3.18
N THR A 211 4.10 3.30 3.49
CA THR A 211 4.69 2.08 2.92
C THR A 211 4.35 1.91 1.44
N ASN A 212 3.16 2.31 1.00
CA ASN A 212 2.73 2.36 -0.39
C ASN A 212 3.74 3.15 -1.23
N MET A 213 4.02 4.39 -0.83
CA MET A 213 4.96 5.25 -1.55
C MET A 213 6.44 4.97 -1.27
N GLY A 214 6.73 3.97 -0.44
CA GLY A 214 8.08 3.41 -0.33
C GLY A 214 8.59 2.87 -1.66
N ALA A 215 7.68 2.42 -2.54
CA ALA A 215 7.99 1.94 -3.87
C ALA A 215 8.74 2.99 -4.73
N GLU A 216 8.37 4.27 -4.62
CA GLU A 216 8.99 5.37 -5.38
C GLU A 216 10.44 5.63 -4.99
N THR A 217 10.92 5.12 -3.86
CA THR A 217 12.33 5.20 -3.44
C THR A 217 13.20 4.10 -4.07
N GLY A 218 12.58 3.11 -4.72
CA GLY A 218 13.23 1.89 -5.21
C GLY A 218 13.45 0.84 -4.12
N ALA A 219 12.85 1.00 -2.93
CA ALA A 219 12.92 0.00 -1.87
C ALA A 219 12.27 -1.33 -2.29
N THR A 220 12.77 -2.43 -1.72
CA THR A 220 12.18 -3.76 -1.93
C THR A 220 10.76 -3.82 -1.36
N THR A 221 10.61 -3.25 -0.16
CA THR A 221 9.34 -3.00 0.51
C THR A 221 9.57 -2.02 1.67
N SER A 222 8.50 -1.69 2.37
CA SER A 222 8.48 -0.85 3.55
C SER A 222 7.61 -1.50 4.62
N ILE A 223 7.97 -1.37 5.90
CA ILE A 223 7.26 -2.03 7.00
C ILE A 223 7.21 -1.17 8.26
N PHE A 224 6.06 -1.20 8.94
CA PHE A 224 5.88 -0.70 10.30
C PHE A 224 5.78 -1.86 11.29
N PRO A 225 6.08 -1.65 12.58
CA PRO A 225 5.76 -2.63 13.62
C PRO A 225 4.24 -2.87 13.69
N SER A 226 3.88 -4.04 14.21
CA SER A 226 2.50 -4.35 14.60
C SER A 226 2.36 -4.17 16.10
N ASP A 227 1.49 -3.25 16.49
CA ASP A 227 1.35 -2.70 17.84
C ASP A 227 -0.13 -2.48 18.20
N GLU A 228 -0.42 -1.77 19.29
CA GLU A 228 -1.79 -1.49 19.74
C GLU A 228 -2.62 -0.69 18.71
N VAL A 229 -1.99 0.08 17.82
CA VAL A 229 -2.68 0.78 16.74
C VAL A 229 -3.15 -0.22 15.69
N THR A 230 -2.33 -1.23 15.43
CA THR A 230 -2.63 -2.34 14.53
C THR A 230 -3.75 -3.22 15.07
N GLU A 231 -3.70 -3.55 16.36
CA GLU A 231 -4.77 -4.27 17.07
C GLU A 231 -6.10 -3.53 16.96
N ARG A 232 -6.11 -2.22 17.26
CA ARG A 232 -7.30 -1.38 17.18
C ARG A 232 -7.88 -1.34 15.77
N PHE A 233 -7.04 -1.22 14.74
CA PHE A 233 -7.49 -1.25 13.35
C PHE A 233 -8.14 -2.60 13.01
N LEU A 234 -7.49 -3.72 13.34
CA LEU A 234 -8.03 -5.05 13.09
C LEU A 234 -9.36 -5.27 13.82
N LYS A 235 -9.49 -4.79 15.06
CA LYS A 235 -10.75 -4.83 15.80
C LYS A 235 -11.86 -4.06 15.10
N LEU A 236 -11.59 -2.85 14.60
CA LEU A 236 -12.56 -2.08 13.82
C LEU A 236 -12.97 -2.77 12.51
N GLN A 237 -12.09 -3.61 11.94
CA GLN A 237 -12.41 -4.44 10.78
C GLN A 237 -13.08 -5.77 11.15
N GLY A 238 -13.29 -6.08 12.43
CA GLY A 238 -13.82 -7.37 12.89
C GLY A 238 -12.83 -8.54 12.72
N ARG A 239 -11.52 -8.24 12.71
CA ARG A 239 -10.42 -9.16 12.38
C ARG A 239 -9.39 -9.27 13.52
N GLU A 240 -9.78 -9.03 14.77
CA GLU A 240 -8.88 -9.09 15.93
C GLU A 240 -8.16 -10.45 16.08
N VAL A 241 -8.76 -11.54 15.59
CA VAL A 241 -8.19 -12.90 15.64
C VAL A 241 -6.85 -13.05 14.88
N VAL A 242 -6.56 -12.19 13.89
CA VAL A 242 -5.29 -12.25 13.14
C VAL A 242 -4.23 -11.29 13.70
N PHE A 243 -4.52 -10.59 14.80
CA PHE A 243 -3.55 -9.71 15.42
C PHE A 243 -2.36 -10.50 15.96
N LYS A 244 -1.16 -9.99 15.70
CA LYS A 244 0.11 -10.47 16.25
C LYS A 244 0.99 -9.25 16.48
N GLU A 245 1.44 -9.04 17.72
CA GLU A 245 2.40 -7.97 18.03
C GLU A 245 3.77 -8.33 17.43
N ILE A 246 4.40 -7.36 16.75
CA ILE A 246 5.74 -7.52 16.17
C ILE A 246 6.50 -6.21 16.39
N LYS A 247 7.55 -6.30 17.19
CA LYS A 247 8.48 -5.20 17.51
C LYS A 247 9.89 -5.64 17.15
N ALA A 248 10.75 -4.70 16.77
CA ALA A 248 12.19 -4.95 16.69
C ALA A 248 12.73 -5.34 18.08
N ASP A 249 13.79 -6.15 18.12
CA ASP A 249 14.52 -6.40 19.37
C ASP A 249 15.24 -5.11 19.84
N GLU A 250 15.46 -4.97 21.14
CA GLU A 250 16.07 -3.76 21.72
C GLU A 250 17.51 -3.51 21.21
N ASP A 251 18.25 -4.58 20.89
CA ASP A 251 19.61 -4.54 20.32
C ASP A 251 19.62 -4.76 18.79
N ALA A 252 18.49 -4.57 18.11
CA ALA A 252 18.42 -4.64 16.65
C ALA A 252 19.25 -3.54 16.00
N VAL A 253 19.97 -3.90 14.92
CA VAL A 253 20.86 -2.99 14.21
C VAL A 253 20.36 -2.73 12.80
N TYR A 254 20.30 -1.46 12.43
CA TYR A 254 19.96 -0.99 11.09
C TYR A 254 21.24 -0.68 10.31
N ASP A 255 21.28 -1.05 9.02
CA ASP A 255 22.42 -0.76 8.13
C ASP A 255 22.59 0.75 7.87
N LYS A 256 21.49 1.49 7.95
CA LYS A 256 21.43 2.96 7.84
C LYS A 256 20.25 3.47 8.64
N VAL A 257 20.39 4.64 9.27
CA VAL A 257 19.31 5.31 9.99
C VAL A 257 19.06 6.70 9.41
N LEU A 258 17.79 7.05 9.23
CA LEU A 258 17.32 8.39 8.90
C LEU A 258 16.39 8.86 10.02
N HIS A 259 16.60 10.07 10.53
CA HIS A 259 15.78 10.65 11.60
C HIS A 259 14.82 11.70 11.01
N ILE A 260 13.53 11.60 11.33
CA ILE A 260 12.50 12.57 10.94
C ILE A 260 11.71 12.96 12.19
N ASP A 261 11.80 14.23 12.57
CA ASP A 261 10.87 14.82 13.54
C ASP A 261 9.59 15.19 12.80
N LEU A 262 8.50 14.50 13.14
CA LEU A 262 7.19 14.73 12.54
C LEU A 262 6.66 16.14 12.84
N SER A 263 7.09 16.76 13.93
CA SER A 263 6.63 18.07 14.39
C SER A 263 7.22 19.22 13.58
N GLU A 264 8.34 18.99 12.89
CA GLU A 264 9.02 19.97 12.05
C GLU A 264 8.59 19.89 10.58
N LEU A 265 7.77 18.90 10.22
CA LEU A 265 7.27 18.75 8.86
C LEU A 265 6.29 19.88 8.51
N GLU A 266 6.34 20.31 7.25
CA GLU A 266 5.36 21.20 6.62
C GLU A 266 4.76 20.48 5.40
N PRO A 267 3.62 20.95 4.84
CA PRO A 267 3.04 20.32 3.65
C PRO A 267 4.01 20.30 2.46
N LEU A 268 4.16 19.14 1.84
CA LEU A 268 5.08 18.88 0.73
C LEU A 268 4.32 18.50 -0.55
N VAL A 269 4.94 18.78 -1.68
CA VAL A 269 4.43 18.42 -3.01
C VAL A 269 5.56 17.97 -3.92
N ALA A 270 5.33 16.92 -4.70
CA ALA A 270 6.25 16.47 -5.74
C ALA A 270 5.93 17.19 -7.07
N LEU A 271 6.94 17.84 -7.65
CA LEU A 271 6.84 18.54 -8.92
C LEU A 271 7.09 17.61 -10.13
N PRO A 272 6.51 17.92 -11.31
CA PRO A 272 6.82 17.19 -12.52
C PRO A 272 8.32 17.24 -12.91
N HIS A 273 8.88 16.21 -13.55
CA HIS A 273 8.26 14.93 -13.94
C HIS A 273 8.76 13.75 -13.06
N SER A 274 9.16 14.02 -11.81
CA SER A 274 9.75 13.00 -10.94
C SER A 274 9.13 13.05 -9.54
N PRO A 275 8.72 11.90 -8.96
CA PRO A 275 8.18 11.88 -7.61
C PRO A 275 9.23 12.34 -6.58
N GLY A 276 10.52 12.24 -6.88
CA GLY A 276 11.62 12.74 -6.03
C GLY A 276 11.85 14.25 -6.07
N LYS A 277 11.14 15.01 -6.93
CA LYS A 277 11.30 16.47 -7.00
C LYS A 277 10.36 17.15 -5.99
N VAL A 278 10.60 16.88 -4.71
CA VAL A 278 9.75 17.32 -3.60
C VAL A 278 10.15 18.71 -3.11
N VAL A 279 9.18 19.61 -3.01
CA VAL A 279 9.33 20.96 -2.44
C VAL A 279 8.20 21.25 -1.45
N PRO A 280 8.39 22.18 -0.50
CA PRO A 280 7.31 22.73 0.30
C PRO A 280 6.19 23.32 -0.57
N VAL A 281 4.93 23.11 -0.18
CA VAL A 281 3.77 23.63 -0.93
C VAL A 281 3.81 25.15 -1.09
N ARG A 282 4.36 25.88 -0.10
CA ARG A 282 4.53 27.35 -0.17
C ARG A 282 5.41 27.82 -1.33
N GLU A 283 6.34 26.99 -1.83
CA GLU A 283 7.21 27.38 -2.96
C GLU A 283 6.47 27.39 -4.31
N VAL A 284 5.30 26.76 -4.37
CA VAL A 284 4.47 26.64 -5.58
C VAL A 284 3.13 27.34 -5.43
N GLU A 285 2.99 28.19 -4.41
CA GLU A 285 1.78 28.98 -4.19
C GLU A 285 1.48 29.87 -5.41
N GLY A 286 0.20 29.93 -5.79
CA GLY A 286 -0.25 30.68 -6.97
C GLY A 286 -0.06 29.96 -8.31
N LEU A 287 0.56 28.77 -8.33
CA LEU A 287 0.60 27.95 -9.53
C LEU A 287 -0.81 27.52 -9.93
N LYS A 288 -1.22 27.85 -11.16
CA LYS A 288 -2.53 27.45 -11.69
C LYS A 288 -2.60 25.94 -11.85
N VAL A 289 -3.73 25.36 -11.42
CA VAL A 289 -4.05 23.93 -11.57
C VAL A 289 -5.35 23.81 -12.36
N ASP A 290 -5.35 23.06 -13.45
CA ASP A 290 -6.55 22.83 -14.26
C ASP A 290 -7.33 21.58 -13.81
N GLN A 291 -6.65 20.62 -13.17
CA GLN A 291 -7.25 19.38 -12.70
C GLN A 291 -6.67 18.91 -11.36
N VAL A 292 -7.53 18.46 -10.45
CA VAL A 292 -7.16 17.81 -9.19
C VAL A 292 -7.78 16.42 -9.13
N ALA A 293 -6.95 15.40 -8.92
CA ALA A 293 -7.38 14.02 -8.72
C ALA A 293 -7.12 13.61 -7.26
N ILE A 294 -8.17 13.23 -6.56
CA ILE A 294 -8.17 12.84 -5.14
C ILE A 294 -8.47 11.35 -5.06
N GLY A 295 -7.86 10.64 -4.11
CA GLY A 295 -8.02 9.20 -3.96
C GLY A 295 -6.81 8.44 -4.47
N SER A 296 -7.04 7.37 -5.26
CA SER A 296 -6.05 6.38 -5.72
C SER A 296 -5.62 5.37 -4.64
N CYS A 297 -4.70 4.47 -4.98
CA CYS A 297 -4.21 3.43 -4.07
C CYS A 297 -3.46 3.99 -2.84
N THR A 298 -2.99 5.25 -2.88
CA THR A 298 -2.20 5.84 -1.80
C THR A 298 -3.05 6.56 -0.75
N ASN A 299 -3.99 7.43 -1.14
CA ASN A 299 -4.67 8.37 -0.23
C ASN A 299 -6.20 8.38 -0.45
N SER A 300 -6.85 7.26 -0.13
CA SER A 300 -8.29 7.07 -0.39
C SER A 300 -9.03 6.43 0.79
N SER A 301 -8.45 6.51 1.99
CA SER A 301 -9.07 6.03 3.22
C SER A 301 -10.21 6.95 3.67
N TYR A 302 -11.00 6.50 4.66
CA TYR A 302 -12.04 7.33 5.27
C TYR A 302 -11.51 8.68 5.77
N MET A 303 -10.31 8.71 6.38
CA MET A 303 -9.75 9.95 6.91
C MET A 303 -9.31 10.90 5.79
N ASP A 304 -8.73 10.38 4.70
CA ASP A 304 -8.37 11.20 3.53
C ASP A 304 -9.60 11.90 2.95
N LEU A 305 -10.67 11.15 2.72
CA LEU A 305 -11.90 11.69 2.14
C LEU A 305 -12.64 12.62 3.11
N ARG A 306 -12.55 12.36 4.42
CA ARG A 306 -13.09 13.26 5.45
C ARG A 306 -12.41 14.63 5.41
N VAL A 307 -11.08 14.68 5.34
CA VAL A 307 -10.33 15.93 5.25
C VAL A 307 -10.79 16.74 4.03
N VAL A 308 -10.90 16.07 2.88
CA VAL A 308 -11.41 16.69 1.64
C VAL A 308 -12.83 17.23 1.82
N ALA A 309 -13.73 16.45 2.42
CA ALA A 309 -15.11 16.88 2.67
C ALA A 309 -15.22 18.08 3.62
N GLU A 310 -14.32 18.19 4.60
CA GLU A 310 -14.27 19.34 5.52
C GLU A 310 -13.69 20.59 4.84
N ILE A 311 -12.63 20.45 4.03
CA ILE A 311 -12.09 21.56 3.22
C ILE A 311 -13.17 22.13 2.29
N LEU A 312 -13.98 21.25 1.70
CA LEU A 312 -15.01 21.62 0.71
C LEU A 312 -16.35 22.04 1.33
N LYS A 313 -16.48 21.97 2.66
CA LYS A 313 -17.72 22.32 3.35
C LYS A 313 -18.11 23.77 3.06
N ASP A 314 -19.34 23.95 2.58
CA ASP A 314 -19.91 25.26 2.18
C ASP A 314 -19.10 26.01 1.11
N ARG A 315 -18.26 25.29 0.35
CA ARG A 315 -17.48 25.84 -0.78
C ARG A 315 -17.90 25.19 -2.10
N LYS A 316 -17.49 25.83 -3.20
CA LYS A 316 -17.59 25.29 -4.55
C LYS A 316 -16.21 25.23 -5.19
N ILE A 317 -16.01 24.23 -6.02
CA ILE A 317 -14.84 24.15 -6.89
C ILE A 317 -14.84 25.37 -7.84
N HIS A 318 -13.66 25.91 -8.08
CA HIS A 318 -13.46 27.02 -9.02
C HIS A 318 -13.88 26.61 -10.44
N GLU A 319 -14.49 27.52 -11.21
CA GLU A 319 -15.09 27.22 -12.52
C GLU A 319 -14.11 26.65 -13.55
N ASP A 320 -12.84 27.08 -13.49
CA ASP A 320 -11.77 26.59 -14.37
C ASP A 320 -11.11 25.28 -13.92
N VAL A 321 -11.52 24.69 -12.79
CA VAL A 321 -10.83 23.53 -12.19
C VAL A 321 -11.70 22.29 -12.21
N TYR A 322 -11.18 21.21 -12.77
CA TYR A 322 -11.85 19.92 -12.76
C TYR A 322 -11.38 19.06 -11.59
N VAL A 323 -12.29 18.67 -10.71
CA VAL A 323 -11.94 17.81 -9.56
C VAL A 323 -12.62 16.45 -9.68
N SER A 324 -11.84 15.39 -9.50
CA SER A 324 -12.32 14.01 -9.43
C SER A 324 -11.86 13.34 -8.15
N LEU A 325 -12.69 12.45 -7.60
CA LEU A 325 -12.42 11.73 -6.36
C LEU A 325 -12.72 10.24 -6.53
N SER A 326 -11.75 9.39 -6.19
CA SER A 326 -11.89 7.92 -6.22
C SER A 326 -11.81 7.36 -4.80
N PRO A 327 -12.92 6.87 -4.22
CA PRO A 327 -12.89 6.26 -2.89
C PRO A 327 -12.02 4.99 -2.88
N GLY A 328 -11.38 4.66 -1.76
CA GLY A 328 -10.46 3.51 -1.74
C GLY A 328 -11.16 2.17 -1.75
N SER A 329 -12.37 2.12 -1.20
CA SER A 329 -13.21 0.92 -1.19
C SER A 329 -14.68 1.26 -1.04
N ARG A 330 -15.54 0.27 -1.31
CA ARG A 330 -16.98 0.36 -1.04
C ARG A 330 -17.27 0.64 0.44
N GLN A 331 -16.46 0.09 1.35
CA GLN A 331 -16.57 0.37 2.78
C GLN A 331 -16.30 1.85 3.06
N VAL A 332 -15.23 2.41 2.48
CA VAL A 332 -14.91 3.83 2.65
C VAL A 332 -16.05 4.70 2.11
N MET A 333 -16.55 4.40 0.91
CA MET A 333 -17.65 5.13 0.29
C MET A 333 -18.92 5.10 1.16
N GLN A 334 -19.25 3.94 1.73
CA GLN A 334 -20.36 3.80 2.67
C GLN A 334 -20.13 4.64 3.94
N ALA A 335 -18.95 4.55 4.54
CA ALA A 335 -18.63 5.25 5.78
C ALA A 335 -18.72 6.79 5.63
N ILE A 336 -18.21 7.36 4.54
CA ILE A 336 -18.33 8.81 4.30
C ILE A 336 -19.76 9.24 3.98
N THR A 337 -20.59 8.32 3.44
CA THR A 337 -22.00 8.58 3.17
C THR A 337 -22.78 8.64 4.48
N GLU A 338 -22.60 7.64 5.34
CA GLU A 338 -23.25 7.53 6.65
C GLU A 338 -22.84 8.69 7.58
N ALA A 339 -21.58 9.08 7.56
CA ALA A 339 -21.08 10.25 8.29
C ALA A 339 -21.54 11.60 7.71
N GLY A 340 -22.20 11.60 6.53
CA GLY A 340 -22.70 12.79 5.88
C GLY A 340 -21.62 13.66 5.22
N TYR A 341 -20.43 13.13 4.99
CA TYR A 341 -19.32 13.82 4.30
C TYR A 341 -19.49 13.86 2.79
N LEU A 342 -20.07 12.81 2.21
CA LEU A 342 -20.30 12.73 0.76
C LEU A 342 -21.12 13.93 0.22
N LYS A 343 -22.05 14.45 1.03
CA LYS A 343 -22.88 15.61 0.63
C LYS A 343 -22.05 16.88 0.37
N ASN A 344 -20.98 17.11 1.15
CA ASN A 344 -20.13 18.28 0.99
C ASN A 344 -19.32 18.17 -0.30
N ILE A 345 -18.78 16.98 -0.55
CA ILE A 345 -18.02 16.65 -1.76
C ILE A 345 -18.89 16.89 -3.00
N ILE A 346 -20.09 16.31 -3.05
CA ILE A 346 -21.00 16.44 -4.21
C ILE A 346 -21.44 17.91 -4.40
N ARG A 347 -21.86 18.59 -3.32
CA ARG A 347 -22.33 19.98 -3.40
C ARG A 347 -21.27 20.95 -3.90
N SER A 348 -20.00 20.65 -3.65
CA SER A 348 -18.89 21.48 -4.13
C SER A 348 -18.65 21.36 -5.64
N GLY A 349 -19.15 20.32 -6.30
CA GLY A 349 -18.96 20.06 -7.74
C GLY A 349 -17.91 19.01 -8.07
N VAL A 350 -17.40 18.26 -7.09
CA VAL A 350 -16.45 17.15 -7.32
C VAL A 350 -17.15 15.98 -8.02
N ARG A 351 -16.47 15.39 -9.02
CA ARG A 351 -16.93 14.17 -9.71
C ARG A 351 -16.44 12.92 -8.98
N ILE A 352 -17.38 12.11 -8.48
CA ILE A 352 -17.05 10.83 -7.86
C ILE A 352 -16.81 9.80 -8.96
N LEU A 353 -15.68 9.11 -8.89
CA LEU A 353 -15.32 8.00 -9.77
C LEU A 353 -15.61 6.66 -9.09
N GLU A 354 -15.86 5.64 -9.89
CA GLU A 354 -15.88 4.25 -9.42
C GLU A 354 -14.45 3.80 -9.12
N ALA A 355 -14.31 3.00 -8.06
CA ALA A 355 -13.04 2.45 -7.60
C ALA A 355 -13.24 1.04 -7.05
#